data_AF-A0A0U5H5Z7-F1
#
_entry.id   AF-A0A0U5H5Z7-F1
#
_cell.length_a   1.000
_cell.length_b   1.000
_cell.length_c   1.000
_cell.angle_alpha   90.00
_cell.angle_beta   90.00
_cell.angle_gamma   90.00
#
_symmetry.space_group_name_H-M   'P 1'
#
loop_
_entity.id
_entity.type
_entity.pdbx_description
1 polymer ?
#
loop_
_entity_poly.entity_id
_entity_poly.type
_entity_poly.pdbx_seq_one_letter_code
_entity_poly.pdbx_strand_id
1 'polypeptide(L)'
;MQAPATQTPGERVDGVVADAVQENQTQNASVAFGDQNTSDGAVTVQNVTVPDGGYVAVHDSTLLDGDAVGSVVGVSEYLDAGTHENVTVTLYEGVAGADFSNASAPNASETLVAMPHLETSNNTTYDFVASNGSQDGPYVTDGDAVVDAGNVTLVADDGGDDNQTTTTTDTTTSETNTTTADGETNTTTADGGMNTTTADGETDATTASSGTDATTASGEPTAA
;
A
#
# COMPACT_ATOMS: atom_id res chain seq x y z
N MET A 1 -60.53 44.81 -32.13
CA MET A 1 -59.93 43.53 -32.56
C MET A 1 -58.51 43.46 -32.03
N GLN A 2 -57.98 42.27 -31.79
CA GLN A 2 -56.78 42.03 -31.00
C GLN A 2 -55.49 42.34 -31.79
N ALA A 3 -54.41 42.70 -31.10
CA ALA A 3 -53.04 42.53 -31.58
C ALA A 3 -52.56 41.11 -31.23
N PRO A 4 -51.48 40.60 -31.84
CA PRO A 4 -50.26 40.50 -31.04
C PRO A 4 -48.91 40.71 -31.78
N ALA A 5 -47.98 41.24 -30.99
CA ALA A 5 -46.55 40.90 -30.88
C ALA A 5 -45.67 40.66 -32.12
N THR A 6 -44.64 41.51 -32.23
CA THR A 6 -43.34 41.20 -32.85
C THR A 6 -42.74 39.95 -32.21
N GLN A 7 -42.45 38.92 -33.02
CA GLN A 7 -41.56 37.84 -32.60
C GLN A 7 -40.12 38.20 -32.98
N THR A 8 -39.27 38.41 -31.98
CA THR A 8 -37.82 38.35 -32.14
C THR A 8 -37.43 36.86 -32.07
N PRO A 9 -36.77 36.29 -33.09
CA PRO A 9 -36.21 34.95 -32.97
C PRO A 9 -35.16 34.93 -31.86
N GLY A 10 -35.38 34.09 -30.85
CA GLY A 10 -34.34 33.79 -29.85
C GLY A 10 -33.33 32.84 -30.45
N GLU A 11 -32.11 33.31 -30.68
CA GLU A 11 -30.98 32.43 -30.95
C GLU A 11 -30.61 31.68 -29.66
N ARG A 12 -30.95 30.39 -29.66
CA ARG A 12 -30.44 29.43 -28.68
C ARG A 12 -28.94 29.24 -28.90
N VAL A 13 -28.14 29.67 -27.95
CA VAL A 13 -26.77 29.17 -27.73
C VAL A 13 -26.79 28.16 -26.60
N ASP A 14 -27.45 27.03 -26.85
CA ASP A 14 -27.27 25.80 -26.08
C ASP A 14 -25.93 25.16 -26.50
N GLY A 15 -25.08 24.80 -25.53
CA GLY A 15 -24.10 23.72 -25.72
C GLY A 15 -22.64 24.05 -26.08
N VAL A 16 -21.96 24.95 -25.36
CA VAL A 16 -20.47 25.02 -25.38
C VAL A 16 -19.83 25.09 -23.97
N VAL A 17 -20.60 25.30 -22.90
CA VAL A 17 -20.06 25.48 -21.53
C VAL A 17 -19.85 24.18 -20.73
N ALA A 18 -20.21 23.01 -21.26
CA ALA A 18 -20.02 21.72 -20.58
C ALA A 18 -18.63 21.10 -20.81
N ASP A 19 -18.04 21.36 -21.98
CA ASP A 19 -16.73 20.83 -22.40
C ASP A 19 -15.61 21.48 -21.58
N ALA A 20 -15.58 22.81 -21.57
CA ALA A 20 -14.55 23.61 -20.92
C ALA A 20 -14.56 23.55 -19.38
N VAL A 21 -15.61 22.99 -18.75
CA VAL A 21 -15.58 22.73 -17.30
C VAL A 21 -14.96 21.37 -16.97
N GLN A 22 -15.21 20.32 -17.77
CA GLN A 22 -14.59 19.00 -17.57
C GLN A 22 -13.08 19.07 -17.81
N GLU A 23 -12.63 19.71 -18.89
CA GLU A 23 -11.18 19.89 -19.14
C GLU A 23 -10.50 20.77 -18.07
N ASN A 24 -11.24 21.63 -17.36
CA ASN A 24 -10.68 22.51 -16.32
C ASN A 24 -10.75 21.90 -14.91
N GLN A 25 -11.53 20.83 -14.67
CA GLN A 25 -11.47 20.15 -13.37
C GLN A 25 -10.28 19.18 -13.32
N THR A 26 -9.95 18.48 -14.41
CA THR A 26 -8.79 17.56 -14.40
C THR A 26 -7.44 18.25 -14.22
N GLN A 27 -7.30 19.49 -14.72
CA GLN A 27 -6.08 20.33 -14.62
C GLN A 27 -5.60 20.66 -13.19
N ASN A 28 -6.38 20.33 -12.16
CA ASN A 28 -6.06 20.61 -10.76
C ASN A 28 -5.91 19.36 -9.89
N ALA A 29 -5.98 18.15 -10.47
CA ALA A 29 -5.67 16.93 -9.73
C ALA A 29 -4.19 16.88 -9.34
N SER A 30 -3.92 16.41 -8.12
CA SER A 30 -2.55 16.27 -7.60
C SER A 30 -2.49 15.17 -6.55
N VAL A 31 -1.31 14.58 -6.37
CA VAL A 31 -1.05 13.62 -5.29
C VAL A 31 0.36 13.86 -4.76
N ALA A 32 0.55 13.64 -3.46
CA ALA A 32 1.84 13.66 -2.78
C ALA A 32 1.97 12.37 -1.98
N PHE A 33 2.88 11.51 -2.42
CA PHE A 33 3.15 10.21 -1.85
C PHE A 33 4.66 10.07 -1.65
N GLY A 34 5.08 9.46 -0.54
CA GLY A 34 6.49 9.46 -0.17
C GLY A 34 6.93 8.16 0.46
N ASP A 35 8.24 7.96 0.46
CA ASP A 35 8.93 6.87 1.14
C ASP A 35 8.42 6.75 2.59
N GLN A 36 8.01 5.55 2.97
CA GLN A 36 7.47 5.28 4.30
C GLN A 36 7.70 3.82 4.72
N ASN A 37 7.71 3.59 6.02
CA ASN A 37 7.76 2.26 6.59
C ASN A 37 6.45 2.01 7.33
N THR A 38 5.80 0.89 7.04
CA THR A 38 4.52 0.50 7.64
C THR A 38 4.58 -0.94 8.17
N SER A 39 3.80 -1.20 9.21
CA SER A 39 3.60 -2.53 9.78
C SER A 39 2.12 -2.92 9.91
N ASP A 40 1.18 -2.04 9.55
CA ASP A 40 -0.27 -2.27 9.70
C ASP A 40 -0.96 -2.72 8.40
N GLY A 41 -0.19 -2.93 7.33
CA GLY A 41 -0.73 -3.27 6.01
C GLY A 41 -1.35 -2.09 5.26
N ALA A 42 -1.23 -0.87 5.75
CA ALA A 42 -1.72 0.33 5.11
C ALA A 42 -0.61 1.35 4.84
N VAL A 43 -0.85 2.23 3.87
CA VAL A 43 0.00 3.38 3.54
C VAL A 43 -0.76 4.68 3.70
N THR A 44 -0.05 5.77 3.96
CA THR A 44 -0.62 7.12 4.03
C THR A 44 -0.21 7.94 2.82
N VAL A 45 -1.20 8.47 2.12
CA VAL A 45 -1.04 9.50 1.08
C VAL A 45 -1.10 10.86 1.78
N GLN A 46 -0.01 11.64 1.66
CA GLN A 46 0.17 12.86 2.46
C GLN A 46 -0.85 13.93 2.10
N ASN A 47 -1.06 14.12 0.80
CA ASN A 47 -2.05 15.04 0.24
C ASN A 47 -2.55 14.52 -1.10
N VAL A 48 -3.85 14.64 -1.37
CA VAL A 48 -4.43 14.41 -2.70
C VAL A 48 -5.45 15.49 -3.02
N THR A 49 -5.51 15.94 -4.27
CA THR A 49 -6.62 16.75 -4.80
C THR A 49 -7.39 15.93 -5.85
N VAL A 50 -8.68 15.73 -5.59
CA VAL A 50 -9.66 15.09 -6.50
C VAL A 50 -10.75 16.11 -6.85
N PRO A 51 -10.60 16.90 -7.92
CA PRO A 51 -11.45 18.07 -8.18
C PRO A 51 -12.96 17.78 -8.35
N ASP A 52 -13.32 16.61 -8.87
CA ASP A 52 -14.72 16.14 -9.00
C ASP A 52 -15.07 14.99 -8.02
N GLY A 53 -14.16 14.68 -7.09
CA GLY A 53 -14.26 13.53 -6.18
C GLY A 53 -13.74 12.22 -6.79
N GLY A 54 -13.69 11.15 -6.00
CA GLY A 54 -13.19 9.85 -6.43
C GLY A 54 -12.34 9.16 -5.38
N TYR A 55 -11.19 8.64 -5.77
CA TYR A 55 -10.37 7.71 -4.97
C TYR A 55 -8.89 7.99 -5.13
N VAL A 56 -8.07 7.42 -4.25
CA VAL A 56 -6.65 7.15 -4.52
C VAL A 56 -6.45 5.65 -4.62
N ALA A 57 -6.05 5.19 -5.80
CA ALA A 57 -5.53 3.84 -6.00
C ALA A 57 -4.02 3.83 -5.69
N VAL A 58 -3.55 2.74 -5.11
CA VAL A 58 -2.13 2.47 -4.92
C VAL A 58 -1.78 1.29 -5.81
N HIS A 59 -0.79 1.49 -6.67
CA HIS A 59 -0.29 0.51 -7.62
C HIS A 59 1.10 0.00 -7.23
N ASP A 60 1.39 -1.26 -7.55
CA ASP A 60 2.73 -1.82 -7.48
C ASP A 60 3.56 -1.49 -8.74
N SER A 61 4.79 -2.02 -8.79
CA SER A 61 5.71 -1.79 -9.90
C SER A 61 5.24 -2.35 -11.27
N THR A 62 4.28 -3.27 -11.33
CA THR A 62 3.77 -3.82 -12.60
C THR A 62 2.99 -2.81 -13.43
N LEU A 63 2.57 -1.68 -12.83
CA LEU A 63 2.08 -0.50 -13.53
C LEU A 63 3.11 0.00 -14.56
N LEU A 64 4.39 -0.03 -14.20
CA LEU A 64 5.50 0.44 -15.04
C LEU A 64 5.81 -0.54 -16.19
N ASP A 65 5.43 -1.80 -16.03
CA ASP A 65 5.45 -2.83 -17.09
C ASP A 65 4.21 -2.76 -18.00
N GLY A 66 3.24 -1.89 -17.67
CA GLY A 66 2.04 -1.61 -18.46
C GLY A 66 0.77 -2.33 -17.98
N ASP A 67 0.80 -3.06 -16.87
CA ASP A 67 -0.40 -3.68 -16.30
C ASP A 67 -1.15 -2.71 -15.37
N ALA A 68 -1.82 -1.73 -15.97
CA ALA A 68 -2.53 -0.70 -15.20
C ALA A 68 -3.67 -1.25 -14.32
N VAL A 69 -4.26 -2.40 -14.67
CA VAL A 69 -5.39 -2.99 -13.92
C VAL A 69 -4.90 -4.00 -12.87
N GLY A 70 -3.97 -4.89 -13.23
CA GLY A 70 -3.42 -5.89 -12.32
C GLY A 70 -2.51 -5.32 -11.23
N SER A 71 -1.92 -4.15 -11.46
CA SER A 71 -1.06 -3.47 -10.48
C SER A 71 -1.78 -2.87 -9.28
N VAL A 72 -3.11 -2.72 -9.29
CA VAL A 72 -3.85 -2.10 -8.17
C VAL A 72 -3.77 -3.00 -6.94
N VAL A 73 -2.99 -2.56 -5.95
CA VAL A 73 -2.80 -3.26 -4.66
C VAL A 73 -3.62 -2.64 -3.52
N GLY A 74 -4.16 -1.44 -3.66
CA GLY A 74 -5.03 -0.83 -2.65
C GLY A 74 -5.86 0.32 -3.18
N VAL A 75 -6.93 0.68 -2.46
CA VAL A 75 -7.76 1.86 -2.77
C VAL A 75 -8.27 2.53 -1.50
N SER A 76 -8.36 3.86 -1.51
CA SER A 76 -9.00 4.64 -0.43
C SER A 76 -10.52 4.41 -0.37
N GLU A 77 -11.14 4.84 0.72
CA GLU A 77 -12.58 5.16 0.69
C GLU A 77 -12.86 6.29 -0.33
N TYR A 78 -14.13 6.49 -0.68
CA TYR A 78 -14.55 7.60 -1.54
C TYR A 78 -14.21 8.96 -0.89
N LEU A 79 -13.60 9.83 -1.69
CA LEU A 79 -13.22 11.18 -1.35
C LEU A 79 -14.12 12.18 -2.08
N ASP A 80 -14.79 13.06 -1.33
CA ASP A 80 -15.55 14.18 -1.89
C ASP A 80 -14.66 15.12 -2.72
N ALA A 81 -15.28 15.88 -3.63
CA ALA A 81 -14.59 16.90 -4.43
C ALA A 81 -13.79 17.90 -3.58
N GLY A 82 -12.47 17.94 -3.75
CA GLY A 82 -11.58 18.83 -3.00
C GLY A 82 -10.16 18.28 -2.78
N THR A 83 -9.53 18.76 -1.71
CA THR A 83 -8.19 18.32 -1.28
C THR A 83 -8.30 17.64 0.09
N HIS A 84 -7.63 16.49 0.23
CA HIS A 84 -7.61 15.65 1.43
C HIS A 84 -6.18 15.41 1.88
N GLU A 85 -5.94 15.38 3.18
CA GLU A 85 -4.63 15.17 3.81
C GLU A 85 -4.64 13.87 4.62
N ASN A 86 -3.51 13.17 4.67
CA ASN A 86 -3.31 11.93 5.45
C ASN A 86 -4.36 10.83 5.13
N VAL A 87 -4.60 10.59 3.84
CA VAL A 87 -5.53 9.53 3.39
C VAL A 87 -4.87 8.17 3.58
N THR A 88 -5.44 7.34 4.46
CA THR A 88 -5.03 5.95 4.64
C THR A 88 -5.58 5.06 3.52
N VAL A 89 -4.74 4.19 2.97
CA VAL A 89 -5.09 3.16 1.99
C VAL A 89 -4.59 1.81 2.49
N THR A 90 -5.50 0.87 2.74
CA THR A 90 -5.16 -0.52 3.07
C THR A 90 -4.71 -1.25 1.80
N LEU A 91 -3.68 -2.09 1.92
CA LEU A 91 -3.09 -2.84 0.82
C LEU A 91 -3.50 -4.32 0.86
N TYR A 92 -3.59 -4.93 -0.32
CA TYR A 92 -3.94 -6.33 -0.57
C TYR A 92 -5.31 -6.78 -0.02
N GLU A 93 -6.24 -5.85 0.16
CA GLU A 93 -7.64 -6.13 0.48
C GLU A 93 -8.58 -5.01 -0.03
N GLY A 94 -9.89 -5.20 0.09
CA GLY A 94 -10.90 -4.16 -0.18
C GLY A 94 -11.14 -3.78 -1.65
N VAL A 95 -10.20 -3.99 -2.57
CA VAL A 95 -10.33 -3.60 -3.99
C VAL A 95 -11.34 -4.48 -4.73
N ALA A 96 -12.42 -3.88 -5.24
CA ALA A 96 -13.47 -4.59 -5.97
C ALA A 96 -12.96 -5.13 -7.32
N GLY A 97 -12.96 -6.46 -7.48
CA GLY A 97 -12.54 -7.15 -8.70
C GLY A 97 -11.09 -7.67 -8.68
N ALA A 98 -10.29 -7.28 -7.68
CA ALA A 98 -8.98 -7.87 -7.44
C ALA A 98 -9.09 -9.20 -6.67
N ASP A 99 -8.13 -10.11 -6.86
CA ASP A 99 -8.01 -11.35 -6.08
C ASP A 99 -6.68 -11.39 -5.32
N PHE A 100 -6.76 -11.08 -4.04
CA PHE A 100 -5.63 -11.12 -3.12
C PHE A 100 -5.53 -12.43 -2.32
N SER A 101 -6.33 -13.46 -2.64
CA SER A 101 -6.34 -14.74 -1.88
C SER A 101 -5.01 -15.49 -1.90
N ASN A 102 -4.12 -15.16 -2.85
CA ASN A 102 -2.75 -15.67 -2.96
C ASN A 102 -1.69 -14.56 -2.83
N ALA A 103 -2.11 -13.32 -2.56
CA ALA A 103 -1.19 -12.23 -2.27
C ALA A 103 -0.71 -12.35 -0.83
N SER A 104 0.60 -12.32 -0.64
CA SER A 104 1.20 -12.07 0.66
C SER A 104 1.83 -10.70 0.61
N ALA A 105 1.48 -9.81 1.54
CA ALA A 105 2.16 -8.53 1.69
C ALA A 105 3.69 -8.77 1.76
N PRO A 106 4.50 -8.10 0.93
CA PRO A 106 5.93 -8.37 0.88
C PRO A 106 6.59 -7.94 2.19
N ASN A 107 7.43 -8.80 2.76
CA ASN A 107 8.30 -8.47 3.90
C ASN A 107 9.59 -7.78 3.41
N ALA A 108 9.42 -6.71 2.63
CA ALA A 108 10.49 -6.06 1.88
C ALA A 108 10.16 -4.60 1.56
N SER A 109 11.13 -3.89 1.01
CA SER A 109 10.91 -2.60 0.36
C SER A 109 10.49 -2.79 -1.10
N GLU A 110 9.46 -2.08 -1.52
CA GLU A 110 8.98 -2.02 -2.91
C GLU A 110 8.63 -0.59 -3.32
N THR A 111 8.53 -0.35 -4.64
CA THR A 111 8.03 0.94 -5.15
C THR A 111 6.54 0.86 -5.34
N LEU A 112 5.79 1.69 -4.60
CA LEU A 112 4.36 1.89 -4.79
C LEU A 112 4.09 3.25 -5.44
N VAL A 113 3.04 3.32 -6.25
CA VAL A 113 2.62 4.52 -7.00
C VAL A 113 1.20 4.88 -6.59
N ALA A 114 1.01 6.05 -5.99
CA ALA A 114 -0.30 6.59 -5.70
C ALA A 114 -0.85 7.32 -6.93
N MET A 115 -2.10 7.01 -7.31
CA MET A 115 -2.78 7.55 -8.49
C MET A 115 -4.21 7.98 -8.10
N PRO A 116 -4.61 9.25 -8.28
CA PRO A 116 -5.99 9.65 -8.10
C PRO A 116 -6.86 9.11 -9.24
N HIS A 117 -8.01 8.52 -8.91
CA HIS A 117 -9.03 8.06 -9.86
C HIS A 117 -10.31 8.87 -9.70
N LEU A 118 -10.96 9.19 -10.82
CA LEU A 118 -12.22 9.93 -10.87
C LEU A 118 -13.40 8.98 -10.64
N GLU A 119 -14.38 9.36 -9.83
CA GLU A 119 -15.66 8.64 -9.73
C GLU A 119 -16.54 8.95 -10.96
N THR A 120 -16.94 7.92 -11.71
CA THR A 120 -17.66 8.04 -12.99
C THR A 120 -19.00 7.30 -13.02
N SER A 121 -19.20 6.32 -12.14
CA SER A 121 -20.37 5.44 -12.10
C SER A 121 -21.52 6.01 -11.25
N ASN A 122 -21.20 6.98 -10.39
CA ASN A 122 -22.07 7.62 -9.39
C ASN A 122 -22.59 6.63 -8.32
N ASN A 123 -21.83 5.57 -8.01
CA ASN A 123 -22.20 4.56 -7.01
C ASN A 123 -21.33 4.58 -5.73
N THR A 124 -20.30 5.44 -5.64
CA THR A 124 -19.34 5.51 -4.51
C THR A 124 -18.64 4.17 -4.23
N THR A 125 -18.43 3.38 -5.28
CA THR A 125 -17.66 2.13 -5.31
C THR A 125 -16.60 2.25 -6.41
N TYR A 126 -15.34 1.93 -6.09
CA TYR A 126 -14.27 1.92 -7.08
C TYR A 126 -14.43 0.76 -8.08
N ASP A 127 -14.88 1.05 -9.29
CA ASP A 127 -15.19 0.07 -10.33
C ASP A 127 -14.03 -0.18 -11.31
N PHE A 128 -12.87 0.49 -11.20
CA PHE A 128 -11.78 0.41 -12.20
C PHE A 128 -11.31 -1.03 -12.46
N VAL A 129 -11.00 -1.82 -11.42
CA VAL A 129 -10.53 -3.20 -11.61
C VAL A 129 -11.67 -4.09 -12.10
N ALA A 130 -12.85 -4.04 -11.47
CA ALA A 130 -14.03 -4.80 -11.88
C ALA A 130 -14.48 -4.54 -13.33
N SER A 131 -14.36 -3.29 -13.80
CA SER A 131 -14.71 -2.85 -15.17
C SER A 131 -13.57 -3.01 -16.18
N ASN A 132 -12.42 -3.56 -15.78
CA ASN A 132 -11.20 -3.69 -16.60
C ASN A 132 -10.75 -2.34 -17.19
N GLY A 133 -10.73 -1.30 -16.34
CA GLY A 133 -10.31 0.06 -16.67
C GLY A 133 -11.32 0.89 -17.47
N SER A 134 -12.55 0.41 -17.65
CA SER A 134 -13.59 1.11 -18.44
C SER A 134 -14.37 2.15 -17.63
N GLN A 135 -14.37 2.02 -16.31
CA GLN A 135 -14.94 2.96 -15.34
C GLN A 135 -13.85 3.43 -14.39
N ASP A 136 -14.11 4.57 -13.77
CA ASP A 136 -13.29 5.20 -12.74
C ASP A 136 -11.81 5.29 -13.11
N GLY A 137 -11.55 5.85 -14.29
CA GLY A 137 -10.19 6.04 -14.81
C GLY A 137 -9.38 7.04 -13.98
N PRO A 138 -8.04 7.07 -14.19
CA PRO A 138 -7.18 7.99 -13.49
C PRO A 138 -7.47 9.44 -13.89
N TYR A 139 -7.23 10.37 -12.96
CA TYR A 139 -7.12 11.78 -13.29
C TYR A 139 -5.89 12.01 -14.19
N VAL A 140 -6.08 12.80 -15.25
CA VAL A 140 -5.05 13.10 -16.25
C VAL A 140 -4.82 14.60 -16.38
N THR A 141 -3.55 15.00 -16.44
CA THR A 141 -3.11 16.39 -16.63
C THR A 141 -2.12 16.44 -17.78
N ASP A 142 -2.30 17.39 -18.71
CA ASP A 142 -1.51 17.53 -19.94
C ASP A 142 -1.43 16.27 -20.84
N GLY A 143 -2.29 15.27 -20.60
CA GLY A 143 -2.36 14.00 -21.32
C GLY A 143 -1.73 12.80 -20.60
N ASP A 144 -1.03 13.04 -19.49
CA ASP A 144 -0.40 12.01 -18.66
C ASP A 144 -1.23 11.77 -17.37
N ALA A 145 -1.15 10.56 -16.80
CA ALA A 145 -1.81 10.24 -15.54
C ALA A 145 -1.13 10.96 -14.35
N VAL A 146 -1.93 11.50 -13.44
CA VAL A 146 -1.42 12.13 -12.21
C VAL A 146 -0.96 11.03 -11.26
N VAL A 147 0.35 10.98 -10.99
CA VAL A 147 0.98 9.96 -10.13
C VAL A 147 2.06 10.56 -9.25
N ASP A 148 2.30 9.93 -8.10
CA ASP A 148 3.52 10.13 -7.31
C ASP A 148 3.96 8.79 -6.70
N ALA A 149 5.27 8.58 -6.56
CA ALA A 149 5.85 7.28 -6.27
C ALA A 149 6.75 7.32 -5.03
N GLY A 150 6.61 6.31 -4.16
CA GLY A 150 7.36 6.19 -2.92
C GLY A 150 7.89 4.77 -2.73
N ASN A 151 9.09 4.65 -2.18
CA ASN A 151 9.65 3.38 -1.77
C ASN A 151 9.09 3.01 -0.37
N VAL A 152 8.17 2.06 -0.33
CA VAL A 152 7.50 1.63 0.90
C VAL A 152 8.15 0.37 1.42
N THR A 153 8.46 0.33 2.72
CA THR A 153 8.89 -0.90 3.40
C THR A 153 7.75 -1.44 4.24
N LEU A 154 7.20 -2.58 3.80
CA LEU A 154 6.21 -3.33 4.57
C LEU A 154 6.92 -4.32 5.48
N VAL A 155 6.54 -4.32 6.76
CA VAL A 155 6.96 -5.30 7.76
C VAL A 155 5.68 -6.01 8.20
N ALA A 156 5.59 -7.34 8.07
CA ALA A 156 4.42 -8.04 8.58
C ALA A 156 4.32 -7.86 10.10
N ASP A 157 3.11 -7.59 10.60
CA ASP A 157 2.81 -7.75 12.02
C ASP A 157 2.80 -9.26 12.34
N ASP A 158 3.96 -9.78 12.74
CA ASP A 158 4.14 -11.17 13.15
C ASP A 158 3.45 -11.49 14.50
N GLY A 159 2.63 -10.57 15.07
CA GLY A 159 2.02 -10.71 16.39
C GLY A 159 3.03 -10.86 17.54
N GLY A 160 4.27 -10.40 17.32
CA GLY A 160 5.43 -10.66 18.17
C GLY A 160 5.42 -9.84 19.46
N ASP A 161 5.43 -10.55 20.59
CA ASP A 161 5.59 -9.96 21.92
C ASP A 161 6.91 -9.17 22.04
N ASP A 162 6.84 -8.14 22.87
CA ASP A 162 7.81 -7.07 23.14
C ASP A 162 9.35 -7.30 22.98
N ASN A 163 9.93 -7.04 21.79
CA ASN A 163 11.30 -6.49 21.72
C ASN A 163 11.63 -5.65 20.46
N GLN A 164 11.18 -4.39 20.44
CA GLN A 164 11.56 -3.41 19.41
C GLN A 164 13.07 -3.08 19.45
N THR A 165 13.87 -3.74 18.61
CA THR A 165 15.24 -3.28 18.30
C THR A 165 15.19 -2.14 17.28
N THR A 166 14.83 -0.95 17.77
CA THR A 166 14.83 0.27 16.96
C THR A 166 16.26 0.64 16.55
N THR A 167 16.63 0.41 15.30
CA THR A 167 17.91 0.89 14.74
C THR A 167 17.73 2.33 14.25
N THR A 168 17.65 3.27 15.19
CA THR A 168 17.65 4.70 14.87
C THR A 168 19.03 5.12 14.36
N THR A 169 19.12 5.50 13.09
CA THR A 169 20.32 6.18 12.57
C THR A 169 20.18 7.69 12.84
N ASP A 170 20.41 8.09 14.08
CA ASP A 170 20.37 9.49 14.49
C ASP A 170 21.49 10.29 13.83
N THR A 171 21.11 11.23 12.96
CA THR A 171 22.04 12.21 12.39
C THR A 171 22.31 13.33 13.39
N THR A 172 23.59 13.51 13.72
CA THR A 172 24.10 14.50 14.67
C THR A 172 23.50 15.91 14.51
N THR A 173 23.02 16.48 15.61
CA THR A 173 23.16 17.92 15.89
C THR A 173 23.46 18.13 17.37
N SER A 174 24.48 18.94 17.64
CA SER A 174 25.03 19.20 18.97
C SER A 174 24.47 20.50 19.54
N GLU A 175 23.73 20.44 20.65
CA GLU A 175 23.61 21.57 21.57
C GLU A 175 23.88 21.13 23.02
N THR A 176 24.70 21.93 23.71
CA THR A 176 25.10 21.72 25.10
C THR A 176 24.15 22.48 26.02
N ASN A 177 23.58 21.82 27.03
CA ASN A 177 23.23 22.55 28.24
C ASN A 177 23.32 21.71 29.52
N THR A 178 23.41 22.40 30.65
CA THR A 178 24.01 21.90 31.91
C THR A 178 23.00 21.96 33.07
N THR A 179 23.29 21.25 34.18
CA THR A 179 22.70 21.42 35.55
C THR A 179 21.47 20.53 35.84
N THR A 180 21.26 19.90 37.01
CA THR A 180 22.10 19.41 38.16
C THR A 180 21.17 18.58 39.07
N ALA A 181 21.67 17.47 39.67
CA ALA A 181 21.17 16.76 40.88
C ALA A 181 19.67 16.39 40.97
N ASP A 182 19.30 15.17 41.38
CA ASP A 182 19.51 14.73 42.76
C ASP A 182 19.78 13.23 42.89
N GLY A 183 20.40 12.83 44.00
CA GLY A 183 20.87 11.46 44.21
C GLY A 183 20.15 10.74 45.34
N GLU A 184 19.59 9.56 45.05
CA GLU A 184 19.22 8.58 46.08
C GLU A 184 20.13 7.35 46.01
N THR A 185 21.00 7.25 47.02
CA THR A 185 21.81 6.06 47.30
C THR A 185 20.93 4.88 47.72
N ASN A 186 21.18 3.70 47.16
CA ASN A 186 21.01 2.47 47.92
C ASN A 186 22.14 1.48 47.61
N THR A 187 22.66 0.82 48.64
CA THR A 187 24.00 0.22 48.62
C THR A 187 23.94 -1.29 48.85
N THR A 188 24.82 -2.02 48.16
CA THR A 188 25.30 -3.38 48.52
C THR A 188 24.28 -4.53 48.40
N THR A 189 24.52 -5.42 47.43
CA THR A 189 25.12 -6.74 47.73
C THR A 189 25.78 -7.28 46.47
N ALA A 190 27.09 -7.57 46.57
CA ALA A 190 27.79 -8.38 45.58
C ALA A 190 27.80 -9.83 46.09
N ASP A 191 27.42 -10.77 45.24
CA ASP A 191 27.83 -12.17 45.38
C ASP A 191 28.37 -12.68 44.03
N GLY A 192 29.47 -13.41 44.08
CA GLY A 192 30.26 -13.79 42.92
C GLY A 192 30.11 -15.27 42.58
N GLY A 193 29.36 -15.57 41.52
CA GLY A 193 29.15 -16.93 41.01
C GLY A 193 30.13 -17.30 39.88
N MET A 194 31.42 -17.46 40.19
CA MET A 194 32.40 -17.99 39.23
C MET A 194 32.08 -19.46 38.90
N ASN A 195 31.86 -19.78 37.63
CA ASN A 195 31.98 -21.15 37.13
C ASN A 195 32.84 -21.19 35.87
N THR A 196 33.92 -21.97 35.95
CA THR A 196 34.88 -22.23 34.87
C THR A 196 35.19 -23.72 34.88
N THR A 197 35.51 -24.27 33.70
CA THR A 197 36.27 -25.53 33.52
C THR A 197 35.44 -26.82 33.60
N THR A 198 35.63 -27.89 32.80
CA THR A 198 36.09 -28.10 31.40
C THR A 198 36.01 -29.62 31.12
N ALA A 199 35.75 -30.00 29.86
CA ALA A 199 36.19 -31.24 29.17
C ALA A 199 35.58 -32.65 29.43
N ASP A 200 35.42 -33.31 28.28
CA ASP A 200 35.78 -34.69 27.90
C ASP A 200 35.02 -35.94 28.40
N GLY A 201 34.75 -36.82 27.43
CA GLY A 201 34.49 -38.25 27.67
C GLY A 201 33.61 -38.94 26.62
N GLU A 202 34.13 -39.21 25.42
CA GLU A 202 33.48 -40.18 24.50
C GLU A 202 33.48 -41.60 25.11
N THR A 203 32.50 -42.45 24.73
CA THR A 203 32.83 -43.75 24.09
C THR A 203 31.62 -44.43 23.43
N ASP A 204 31.95 -45.18 22.36
CA ASP A 204 31.11 -45.97 21.46
C ASP A 204 30.66 -47.33 22.05
N ALA A 205 29.52 -47.88 21.57
CA ALA A 205 29.36 -49.29 21.15
C ALA A 205 27.90 -49.73 20.89
N THR A 206 27.54 -49.88 19.61
CA THR A 206 26.79 -51.00 18.99
C THR A 206 25.75 -51.85 19.76
N THR A 207 24.57 -52.10 19.14
CA THR A 207 24.01 -53.46 18.88
C THR A 207 22.86 -53.39 17.86
N ALA A 208 22.71 -54.41 17.00
CA ALA A 208 21.76 -54.45 15.88
C ALA A 208 20.70 -55.57 16.00
N SER A 209 19.58 -55.41 15.27
CA SER A 209 18.69 -56.50 14.76
C SER A 209 17.80 -55.89 13.67
N SER A 210 17.83 -56.24 12.37
CA SER A 210 17.28 -57.46 11.70
C SER A 210 15.86 -57.85 12.15
N GLY A 211 14.85 -58.11 11.30
CA GLY A 211 14.64 -57.96 9.83
C GLY A 211 13.13 -57.70 9.58
N THR A 212 12.41 -58.06 8.51
CA THR A 212 12.61 -58.77 7.21
C THR A 212 11.38 -58.40 6.33
N ASP A 213 11.50 -57.86 5.12
CA ASP A 213 11.72 -58.53 3.80
C ASP A 213 10.43 -58.67 2.95
N ALA A 214 10.41 -57.92 1.82
CA ALA A 214 9.82 -58.20 0.48
C ALA A 214 8.28 -58.42 0.29
N THR A 215 7.64 -58.34 -0.89
CA THR A 215 8.05 -58.25 -2.33
C THR A 215 7.06 -57.43 -3.21
N THR A 216 7.59 -56.58 -4.10
CA THR A 216 7.44 -56.56 -5.58
C THR A 216 6.08 -56.61 -6.33
N ALA A 217 5.79 -55.57 -7.15
CA ALA A 217 5.49 -55.59 -8.62
C ALA A 217 5.08 -54.16 -9.08
N SER A 218 5.78 -53.42 -9.96
CA SER A 218 6.06 -53.64 -11.40
C SER A 218 4.84 -53.46 -12.33
N GLY A 219 4.74 -52.32 -13.04
CA GLY A 219 3.66 -52.09 -14.01
C GLY A 219 3.61 -50.72 -14.74
N GLU A 220 4.64 -50.37 -15.51
CA GLU A 220 4.52 -49.57 -16.75
C GLU A 220 4.70 -50.53 -17.96
N PRO A 221 4.34 -50.23 -19.25
CA PRO A 221 4.21 -48.88 -19.86
C PRO A 221 3.11 -48.66 -20.95
N THR A 222 2.98 -47.41 -21.40
CA THR A 222 2.67 -46.89 -22.78
C THR A 222 1.43 -47.30 -23.61
N ALA A 223 0.76 -46.24 -24.10
CA ALA A 223 0.26 -46.00 -25.48
C ALA A 223 -0.97 -46.78 -26.05
N ALA A 224 -2.04 -46.02 -26.31
CA ALA A 224 -2.57 -45.74 -27.66
C ALA A 224 -3.53 -44.54 -27.65
#